data_AF-A0A4R8VI40-F1
#
_entry.id   AF-A0A4R8VI40-F1
#
_cell.length_a   1.000
_cell.length_b   1.000
_cell.length_c   1.000
_cell.angle_alpha   90.00
_cell.angle_beta   90.00
_cell.angle_gamma   90.00
#
_symmetry.space_group_name_H-M   'P 1'
#
loop_
_entity.id
_entity.type
_entity.pdbx_description
1 polymer ?
#
loop_
_entity_poly.entity_id
_entity_poly.type
_entity_poly.pdbx_seq_one_letter_code
_entity_poly.pdbx_strand_id
1 'polypeptide(L)'
;MEHPERRRESQQRWVAENREKVREYYNCYYEAHRDEVNARAAAKRDADPERTKQITRQWAERNKERRAELQRNRRSDPEIYQSELEANAAARRLKRSLSRAGLPPKRIHVATAAERRINEREADAYFHDPSRPDHLRQFTVFAESLTEHMLKNGARMREFAEAYVSSRARVGLPPVSVEDVVYARTVEIVAERMRRVDLLTGRDVAAAVRSTKAEVRRVGRQRQFGNLVKTVVRNANRNRERYSSDSKFENRARVNRGMAPVALESLIVEFALQNVFQSVPRNMLTADDARNAARIAKQYFAGSFETPDALGDDPIDRQLLG
;
A
#
# COMPACT_ATOMS: atom_id res chain seq x y z
N MET A 1 62.99 -42.60 -5.16
CA MET A 1 61.74 -41.92 -4.77
C MET A 1 62.07 -40.91 -3.69
N GLU A 2 61.85 -39.61 -3.92
CA GLU A 2 62.16 -38.57 -2.93
C GLU A 2 61.16 -38.58 -1.76
N HIS A 3 61.72 -38.57 -0.55
CA HIS A 3 60.98 -38.56 0.72
C HIS A 3 60.01 -37.36 0.76
N PRO A 4 58.72 -37.55 1.10
CA PRO A 4 57.69 -36.51 1.08
C PRO A 4 58.02 -35.32 2.00
N GLU A 5 58.84 -35.53 3.03
CA GLU A 5 59.30 -34.49 3.94
C GLU A 5 60.31 -33.54 3.30
N ARG A 6 61.25 -34.04 2.49
CA ARG A 6 62.21 -33.19 1.76
C ARG A 6 61.50 -32.30 0.73
N ARG A 7 60.44 -32.80 0.09
CA ARG A 7 59.60 -32.00 -0.82
C ARG A 7 58.86 -30.87 -0.09
N ARG A 8 58.38 -31.12 1.13
CA ARG A 8 57.75 -30.08 1.97
C ARG A 8 58.78 -29.04 2.40
N GLU A 9 59.99 -29.45 2.78
CA GLU A 9 61.07 -28.52 3.15
C GLU A 9 61.53 -27.65 1.98
N SER A 10 61.72 -28.24 0.80
CA SER A 10 62.05 -27.49 -0.42
C SER A 10 60.94 -26.50 -0.80
N GLN A 11 59.69 -26.91 -0.69
CA GLN A 11 58.55 -26.03 -0.94
C GLN A 11 58.47 -24.89 0.08
N GLN A 12 58.74 -25.16 1.36
CA GLN A 12 58.78 -24.13 2.41
C GLN A 12 59.90 -23.11 2.16
N ARG A 13 61.11 -23.58 1.80
CA ARG A 13 62.23 -22.69 1.44
C ARG A 13 61.90 -21.83 0.22
N TRP A 14 61.33 -22.43 -0.81
CA TRP A 14 60.91 -21.70 -2.02
C TRP A 14 59.84 -20.63 -1.72
N VAL A 15 58.84 -20.94 -0.89
CA VAL A 15 57.80 -19.97 -0.47
C VAL A 15 58.40 -18.86 0.40
N ALA A 16 59.39 -19.18 1.25
CA ALA A 16 60.07 -18.17 2.06
C ALA A 16 60.88 -17.20 1.20
N GLU A 17 61.60 -17.71 0.19
CA GLU A 17 62.40 -16.93 -0.76
C GLU A 17 61.53 -16.13 -1.76
N ASN A 18 60.34 -16.63 -2.11
CA ASN A 18 59.44 -16.02 -3.10
C ASN A 18 58.14 -15.47 -2.48
N ARG A 19 58.22 -15.03 -1.22
CA ARG A 19 57.05 -14.64 -0.42
C ARG A 19 56.19 -13.55 -1.06
N GLU A 20 56.82 -12.56 -1.71
CA GLU A 20 56.13 -11.47 -2.39
C GLU A 20 55.39 -11.95 -3.65
N LYS A 21 56.04 -12.76 -4.49
CA LYS A 21 55.42 -13.35 -5.70
C LYS A 21 54.24 -14.25 -5.36
N VAL A 22 54.36 -15.05 -4.30
CA VAL A 22 53.25 -15.88 -3.80
C VAL A 22 52.10 -14.99 -3.34
N ARG A 23 52.39 -13.88 -2.64
CA ARG A 23 51.36 -12.93 -2.19
C ARG A 23 50.66 -12.24 -3.35
N GLU A 24 51.39 -11.77 -4.35
CA GLU A 24 50.82 -11.17 -5.57
C GLU A 24 49.95 -12.16 -6.32
N TYR A 25 50.41 -13.40 -6.52
CA TYR A 25 49.61 -14.44 -7.15
C TYR A 25 48.26 -14.66 -6.43
N TYR A 26 48.28 -14.76 -5.09
CA TYR A 26 47.06 -14.89 -4.31
C TYR A 26 46.18 -13.65 -4.36
N ASN A 27 46.76 -12.44 -4.41
CA ASN A 27 46.01 -11.20 -4.56
C ASN A 27 45.30 -11.15 -5.91
N CYS A 28 46.01 -11.40 -7.01
CA CYS A 28 45.43 -11.45 -8.36
C CYS A 28 44.35 -12.53 -8.47
N TYR A 29 44.57 -13.71 -7.88
CA TYR A 29 43.56 -14.76 -7.83
C TYR A 29 42.31 -14.32 -7.05
N TYR A 30 42.51 -13.69 -5.88
CA TYR A 30 41.41 -13.21 -5.06
C TYR A 30 40.65 -12.05 -5.72
N GLU A 31 41.33 -11.17 -6.45
CA GLU A 31 40.68 -10.10 -7.21
C GLU A 31 39.80 -10.66 -8.33
N ALA A 32 40.30 -11.64 -9.09
CA ALA A 32 39.55 -12.28 -10.17
C ALA A 32 38.38 -13.15 -9.66
N HIS A 33 38.48 -13.74 -8.47
CA HIS A 33 37.48 -14.67 -7.92
C HIS A 33 36.82 -14.15 -6.63
N ARG A 34 36.86 -12.82 -6.43
CA ARG A 34 36.42 -12.18 -5.19
C ARG A 34 35.01 -12.59 -4.82
N ASP A 35 34.12 -12.54 -5.80
CA ASP A 35 32.68 -12.79 -5.59
C ASP A 35 32.41 -14.27 -5.32
N GLU A 36 33.09 -15.19 -6.01
CA GLU A 36 32.98 -16.63 -5.78
C GLU A 36 33.48 -17.03 -4.38
N VAL A 37 34.65 -16.53 -3.98
CA VAL A 37 35.22 -16.80 -2.66
C VAL A 37 34.32 -16.24 -1.56
N ASN A 38 33.81 -15.01 -1.74
CA ASN A 38 32.88 -14.40 -0.80
C ASN A 38 31.55 -15.16 -0.73
N ALA A 39 30.99 -15.58 -1.87
CA ALA A 39 29.76 -16.37 -1.93
C ALA A 39 29.93 -17.73 -1.23
N ARG A 40 31.03 -18.44 -1.46
CA ARG A 40 31.35 -19.71 -0.78
C ARG A 40 31.51 -19.52 0.73
N ALA A 41 32.24 -18.48 1.14
CA ALA A 41 32.41 -18.16 2.56
C ALA A 41 31.07 -17.78 3.21
N ALA A 42 30.20 -17.07 2.49
CA ALA A 42 28.88 -16.68 2.97
C ALA A 42 27.90 -17.85 3.05
N ALA A 43 27.89 -18.75 2.06
CA ALA A 43 27.11 -19.98 2.07
C ALA A 43 27.48 -20.88 3.25
N LYS A 44 28.78 -21.01 3.55
CA LYS A 44 29.25 -21.75 4.72
C LYS A 44 28.79 -21.14 6.05
N ARG A 45 28.74 -19.82 6.14
CA ARG A 45 28.24 -19.11 7.34
C ARG A 45 26.74 -19.29 7.54
N ASP A 46 25.98 -19.37 6.45
CA ASP A 46 24.52 -19.56 6.52
C ASP A 46 24.10 -21.00 6.79
N ALA A 47 24.85 -21.97 6.28
CA ALA A 47 24.58 -23.38 6.51
C ALA A 47 24.73 -23.77 8.00
N ASP A 48 25.62 -23.09 8.73
CA ASP A 48 25.83 -23.33 10.16
C ASP A 48 26.22 -22.04 10.91
N PRO A 49 25.23 -21.20 11.26
CA PRO A 49 25.48 -19.93 11.92
C PRO A 49 25.98 -20.12 13.36
N GLU A 50 25.57 -21.19 14.05
CA GLU A 50 25.97 -21.46 15.43
C GLU A 50 27.42 -21.93 15.51
N ARG A 51 27.87 -22.81 14.61
CA ARG A 51 29.29 -23.18 14.52
C ARG A 51 30.16 -21.98 14.18
N THR A 52 29.69 -21.07 13.31
CA THR A 52 30.41 -19.83 13.01
C THR A 52 30.58 -18.95 14.25
N LYS A 53 29.52 -18.80 15.06
CA LYS A 53 29.59 -18.06 16.34
C LYS A 53 30.54 -18.75 17.32
N GLN A 54 30.50 -20.09 17.41
CA GLN A 54 31.38 -20.87 18.28
C GLN A 54 32.85 -20.73 17.87
N ILE A 55 33.17 -20.85 16.57
CA ILE A 55 34.54 -20.66 16.05
C ILE A 55 35.02 -19.24 16.37
N THR A 56 34.18 -18.23 16.14
CA THR A 56 34.50 -16.83 16.48
C THR A 56 34.78 -16.65 17.97
N ARG A 57 33.98 -17.28 18.85
CA ARG A 57 34.19 -17.26 20.31
C ARG A 57 35.47 -17.96 20.71
N GLN A 58 35.74 -19.15 20.19
CA GLN A 58 36.97 -19.91 20.46
C GLN A 58 38.21 -19.17 19.99
N TRP A 59 38.14 -18.53 18.82
CA TRP A 59 39.22 -17.67 18.33
C TRP A 59 39.45 -16.49 19.28
N ALA A 60 38.39 -15.81 19.71
CA ALA A 60 38.48 -14.67 20.63
C ALA A 60 39.05 -15.06 21.99
N GLU A 61 38.74 -16.27 22.47
CA GLU A 61 39.25 -16.83 23.73
C GLU A 61 40.73 -17.20 23.64
N ARG A 62 41.16 -17.79 22.52
CA ARG A 62 42.58 -18.12 22.27
C ARG A 62 43.43 -16.89 21.99
N ASN A 63 42.84 -15.79 21.51
CA ASN A 63 43.53 -14.55 21.11
C ASN A 63 43.23 -13.38 22.06
N LYS A 64 43.04 -13.63 23.36
CA LYS A 64 42.76 -12.57 24.36
C LYS A 64 43.81 -11.48 24.37
N GLU A 65 45.08 -11.87 24.38
CA GLU A 65 46.20 -10.93 24.42
C GLU A 65 46.30 -10.10 23.15
N ARG A 66 46.16 -10.73 21.98
CA ARG A 66 46.10 -10.04 20.69
C ARG A 66 44.92 -9.06 20.61
N ARG A 67 43.76 -9.40 21.21
CA ARG A 67 42.62 -8.47 21.29
C ARG A 67 42.91 -7.30 22.24
N ALA A 68 43.59 -7.54 23.35
CA ALA A 68 44.00 -6.49 24.27
C ALA A 68 45.02 -5.55 23.61
N GLU A 69 45.98 -6.09 22.87
CA GLU A 69 46.94 -5.32 22.07
C GLU A 69 46.25 -4.46 21.02
N LEU A 70 45.30 -5.03 20.26
CA LEU A 70 44.49 -4.25 19.31
C LEU A 70 43.69 -3.13 20.00
N GLN A 71 43.22 -3.35 21.23
CA GLN A 71 42.57 -2.30 22.02
C GLN A 71 43.57 -1.23 22.50
N ARG A 72 44.80 -1.60 22.87
CA ARG A 72 45.86 -0.65 23.22
C ARG A 72 46.24 0.19 22.00
N ASN A 73 46.43 -0.42 20.84
CA ASN A 73 46.72 0.26 19.58
C ASN A 73 45.55 1.15 19.13
N ARG A 74 44.31 0.77 19.41
CA ARG A 74 43.15 1.65 19.15
C ARG A 74 43.11 2.87 20.07
N ARG A 75 43.66 2.74 21.28
CA ARG A 75 43.75 3.82 22.29
C ARG A 75 45.05 4.61 22.23
N SER A 76 45.98 4.24 21.35
CA SER A 76 47.30 4.87 21.28
C SER A 76 47.22 6.29 20.73
N ASP A 77 46.21 6.56 19.89
CA ASP A 77 45.87 7.90 19.43
C ASP A 77 44.75 8.50 20.31
N PRO A 78 45.07 9.48 21.20
CA PRO A 78 44.10 10.04 22.12
C PRO A 78 42.99 10.82 21.43
N GLU A 79 43.27 11.51 20.33
CA GLU A 79 42.30 12.37 19.64
C GLU A 79 41.26 11.52 18.89
N ILE A 80 41.72 10.51 18.15
CA ILE A 80 40.83 9.56 17.48
C ILE A 80 39.98 8.82 18.52
N TYR A 81 40.58 8.35 19.61
CA TYR A 81 39.84 7.64 20.65
C TYR A 81 38.81 8.53 21.36
N GLN A 82 39.13 9.80 21.65
CA GLN A 82 38.16 10.76 22.20
C GLN A 82 36.98 10.99 21.24
N SER A 83 37.25 11.17 19.94
CA SER A 83 36.18 11.31 18.94
C SER A 83 35.27 10.07 18.86
N GLU A 84 35.83 8.86 18.97
CA GLU A 84 35.06 7.61 19.04
C GLU A 84 34.18 7.58 20.31
N LEU A 85 34.69 8.03 21.46
CA LEU A 85 33.93 8.09 22.72
C LEU A 85 32.79 9.10 22.65
N GLU A 86 33.03 10.28 22.07
CA GLU A 86 32.01 11.32 21.87
C GLU A 86 30.88 10.85 20.94
N ALA A 87 31.23 10.19 19.83
CA ALA A 87 30.25 9.61 18.91
C ALA A 87 29.40 8.54 19.61
N ASN A 88 30.02 7.69 20.44
CA ASN A 88 29.29 6.70 21.25
C ASN A 88 28.38 7.35 22.29
N ALA A 89 28.83 8.42 22.95
CA ALA A 89 28.03 9.18 23.91
C ALA A 89 26.83 9.86 23.22
N ALA A 90 27.04 10.45 22.04
CA ALA A 90 25.99 11.03 21.21
C ALA A 90 24.94 9.98 20.80
N ALA A 91 25.38 8.80 20.35
CA ALA A 91 24.48 7.70 20.00
C ALA A 91 23.62 7.25 21.20
N ARG A 92 24.22 7.17 22.40
CA ARG A 92 23.49 6.87 23.65
C ARG A 92 22.49 7.96 24.02
N ARG A 93 22.85 9.24 23.85
CA ARG A 93 21.94 10.39 24.06
C ARG A 93 20.74 10.31 23.10
N LEU A 94 20.99 10.10 21.81
CA LEU A 94 19.95 9.93 20.79
C LEU A 94 19.00 8.78 21.12
N LYS A 95 19.52 7.61 21.48
CA LYS A 95 18.71 6.44 21.86
C LYS A 95 17.77 6.75 23.03
N ARG A 96 18.25 7.45 24.06
CA ARG A 96 17.43 7.86 25.21
C ARG A 96 16.37 8.89 24.83
N SER A 97 16.73 9.85 23.97
CA SER A 97 15.79 10.87 23.46
C SER A 97 14.64 10.22 22.69
N LEU A 98 14.95 9.33 21.73
CA LEU A 98 13.93 8.59 20.97
C LEU A 98 13.00 7.79 21.89
N SER A 99 13.57 7.07 22.86
CA SER A 99 12.78 6.31 23.83
C SER A 99 11.84 7.20 24.65
N ARG A 100 12.28 8.38 25.07
CA ARG A 100 11.45 9.32 25.84
C ARG A 100 10.32 9.92 24.99
N ALA A 101 10.54 10.06 23.68
CA ALA A 101 9.53 10.49 22.71
C ALA A 101 8.58 9.35 22.26
N GLY A 102 8.69 8.14 22.82
CA GLY A 102 7.92 6.97 22.37
C GLY A 102 8.31 6.48 20.97
N LEU A 103 9.43 6.97 20.42
CA LEU A 103 9.91 6.61 19.09
C LEU A 103 10.81 5.37 19.17
N PRO A 104 10.68 4.43 18.22
CA PRO A 104 11.53 3.25 18.19
C PRO A 104 13.00 3.63 17.96
N PRO A 105 13.95 2.91 18.55
CA PRO A 105 15.37 3.16 18.30
C PRO A 105 15.73 2.86 16.84
N LYS A 106 16.74 3.56 16.30
CA LYS A 106 17.26 3.31 14.95
C LYS A 106 17.70 1.85 14.81
N ARG A 107 16.96 1.06 14.04
CA ARG A 107 17.33 -0.31 13.67
C ARG A 107 18.27 -0.22 12.47
N ILE A 108 19.58 -0.29 12.73
CA ILE A 108 20.60 -0.21 11.67
C ILE A 108 20.43 -1.36 10.68
N HIS A 109 19.99 -2.53 11.13
CA HIS A 109 19.71 -3.70 10.32
C HIS A 109 18.41 -4.35 10.78
N VAL A 110 17.29 -4.05 10.13
CA VAL A 110 15.98 -4.66 10.44
C VAL A 110 15.99 -6.15 10.11
N ALA A 111 16.68 -6.52 9.03
CA ALA A 111 16.89 -7.90 8.59
C ALA A 111 18.35 -8.33 8.79
N THR A 112 18.55 -9.58 9.20
CA THR A 112 19.87 -10.21 9.31
C THR A 112 20.55 -10.31 7.94
N ALA A 113 21.88 -10.48 7.91
CA ALA A 113 22.61 -10.62 6.64
C ALA A 113 22.20 -11.88 5.87
N ALA A 114 21.70 -12.92 6.55
CA ALA A 114 21.15 -14.12 5.91
C ALA A 114 19.78 -13.81 5.30
N GLU A 115 18.87 -13.18 6.05
CA GLU A 115 17.55 -12.76 5.55
C GLU A 115 17.65 -11.84 4.33
N ARG A 116 18.57 -10.86 4.33
CA ARG A 116 18.76 -9.98 3.16
C ARG A 116 19.11 -10.75 1.90
N ARG A 117 19.98 -11.76 2.01
CA ARG A 117 20.40 -12.57 0.87
C ARG A 117 19.32 -13.55 0.44
N ILE A 118 18.43 -13.96 1.34
CA ILE A 118 17.23 -14.71 0.97
C ILE A 118 16.29 -13.79 0.20
N ASN A 119 15.98 -12.61 0.75
CA ASN A 119 15.11 -11.63 0.09
C ASN A 119 15.64 -11.17 -1.27
N GLU A 120 16.95 -10.99 -1.40
CA GLU A 120 17.60 -10.65 -2.67
C GLU A 120 17.43 -11.76 -3.70
N ARG A 121 17.69 -13.03 -3.32
CA ARG A 121 17.45 -14.19 -4.19
C ARG A 121 15.99 -14.35 -4.57
N GLU A 122 15.07 -14.16 -3.63
CA GLU A 122 13.63 -14.21 -3.89
C GLU A 122 13.18 -13.06 -4.80
N ALA A 123 13.71 -11.86 -4.59
CA ALA A 123 13.46 -10.71 -5.46
C ALA A 123 13.98 -10.97 -6.87
N ASP A 124 15.21 -11.45 -7.02
CA ASP A 124 15.79 -11.79 -8.31
C ASP A 124 14.96 -12.85 -9.03
N ALA A 125 14.60 -13.94 -8.35
CA ALA A 125 13.73 -14.98 -8.89
C ALA A 125 12.36 -14.42 -9.30
N TYR A 126 11.79 -13.53 -8.50
CA TYR A 126 10.51 -12.89 -8.78
C TYR A 126 10.58 -11.96 -9.99
N PHE A 127 11.58 -11.07 -10.09
CA PHE A 127 11.68 -10.07 -11.16
C PHE A 127 12.20 -10.62 -12.48
N HIS A 128 12.98 -11.71 -12.46
CA HIS A 128 13.49 -12.35 -13.67
C HIS A 128 12.62 -13.51 -14.18
N ASP A 129 11.45 -13.75 -13.58
CA ASP A 129 10.49 -14.75 -14.07
C ASP A 129 9.95 -14.35 -15.47
N PRO A 130 10.21 -15.15 -16.52
CA PRO A 130 9.77 -14.85 -17.89
C PRO A 130 8.26 -14.81 -18.06
N SER A 131 7.50 -15.52 -17.21
CA SER A 131 6.03 -15.59 -17.30
C SER A 131 5.32 -14.38 -16.70
N ARG A 132 6.06 -13.56 -15.93
CA ARG A 132 5.48 -12.54 -15.08
C ARG A 132 4.88 -11.34 -15.83
N PRO A 133 5.49 -10.80 -16.90
CA PRO A 133 4.85 -9.75 -17.69
C PRO A 133 3.48 -10.20 -18.24
N ASP A 134 3.39 -11.45 -18.70
CA ASP A 134 2.14 -12.02 -19.20
C ASP A 134 1.13 -12.30 -18.08
N HIS A 135 1.57 -12.77 -16.91
CA HIS A 135 0.72 -12.90 -15.72
C HIS A 135 0.07 -11.56 -15.34
N LEU A 136 0.89 -10.50 -15.23
CA LEU A 136 0.40 -9.17 -14.91
C LEU A 136 -0.56 -8.64 -15.97
N ARG A 137 -0.27 -8.88 -17.26
CA ARG A 137 -1.18 -8.50 -18.35
C ARG A 137 -2.52 -9.22 -18.22
N GLN A 138 -2.51 -10.54 -18.00
CA GLN A 138 -3.74 -11.31 -17.81
C GLN A 138 -4.53 -10.82 -16.60
N PHE A 139 -3.85 -10.54 -15.48
CA PHE A 139 -4.48 -10.05 -14.26
C PHE A 139 -5.15 -8.70 -14.49
N THR A 140 -4.44 -7.74 -15.10
CA THR A 140 -4.98 -6.41 -15.39
C THR A 140 -6.20 -6.49 -16.30
N VAL A 141 -6.09 -7.20 -17.43
CA VAL A 141 -7.21 -7.36 -18.38
C VAL A 141 -8.41 -8.03 -17.70
N PHE A 142 -8.17 -9.05 -16.87
CA PHE A 142 -9.24 -9.72 -16.12
C PHE A 142 -9.92 -8.78 -15.13
N ALA A 143 -9.15 -8.06 -14.31
CA ALA A 143 -9.69 -7.14 -13.30
C ALA A 143 -10.45 -5.97 -13.93
N GLU A 144 -9.94 -5.41 -15.03
CA GLU A 144 -10.62 -4.34 -15.79
C GLU A 144 -11.91 -4.85 -16.42
N SER A 145 -11.87 -6.01 -17.10
CA SER A 145 -13.06 -6.61 -17.72
C SER A 145 -14.13 -6.95 -16.69
N LEU A 146 -13.72 -7.46 -15.52
CA LEU A 146 -14.62 -7.74 -14.40
C LEU A 146 -15.28 -6.46 -13.88
N THR A 147 -14.50 -5.40 -13.74
CA THR A 147 -14.98 -4.10 -13.27
C THR A 147 -15.94 -3.45 -14.26
N GLU A 148 -15.56 -3.40 -15.53
CA GLU A 148 -16.41 -2.89 -16.61
C GLU A 148 -17.74 -3.64 -16.68
N HIS A 149 -17.69 -4.98 -16.62
CA HIS A 149 -18.90 -5.80 -16.65
C HIS A 149 -19.81 -5.50 -15.47
N MET A 150 -19.27 -5.38 -14.26
CA MET A 150 -20.04 -5.07 -13.06
C MET A 150 -20.65 -3.66 -13.09
N LEU A 151 -19.93 -2.67 -13.61
CA LEU A 151 -20.44 -1.31 -13.73
C LEU A 151 -21.59 -1.23 -14.75
N LYS A 152 -21.50 -1.98 -15.85
CA LYS A 152 -22.51 -1.99 -16.92
C LYS A 152 -23.73 -2.86 -16.60
N ASN A 153 -23.51 -4.03 -16.00
CA ASN A 153 -24.53 -5.08 -15.85
C ASN A 153 -24.89 -5.40 -14.39
N GLY A 154 -24.32 -4.69 -13.41
CA GLY A 154 -24.44 -5.04 -11.99
C GLY A 154 -25.88 -5.12 -11.46
N ALA A 155 -26.79 -4.28 -11.95
CA ALA A 155 -28.21 -4.35 -11.58
C ALA A 155 -28.86 -5.67 -12.06
N ARG A 156 -28.66 -6.01 -13.33
CA ARG A 156 -29.15 -7.27 -13.91
C ARG A 156 -28.52 -8.50 -13.25
N MET A 157 -27.24 -8.44 -12.89
CA MET A 157 -26.60 -9.52 -12.14
C MET A 157 -27.20 -9.71 -10.75
N ARG A 158 -27.55 -8.61 -10.07
CA ARG A 158 -28.22 -8.67 -8.77
C ARG A 158 -29.62 -9.28 -8.89
N GLU A 159 -30.42 -8.87 -9.87
CA GLU A 159 -31.75 -9.46 -10.11
C GLU A 159 -31.65 -10.97 -10.36
N PHE A 160 -30.70 -11.40 -11.18
CA PHE A 160 -30.40 -12.82 -11.40
C PHE A 160 -30.05 -13.54 -10.10
N ALA A 161 -29.14 -12.95 -9.31
CA ALA A 161 -28.68 -13.55 -8.06
C ALA A 161 -29.79 -13.64 -6.99
N GLU A 162 -30.65 -12.63 -6.89
CA GLU A 162 -31.82 -12.64 -6.00
C GLU A 162 -32.82 -13.73 -6.40
N ALA A 163 -33.08 -13.90 -7.70
CA ALA A 163 -33.93 -14.97 -8.21
C ALA A 163 -33.32 -16.36 -7.94
N TYR A 164 -32.01 -16.51 -8.13
CA TYR A 164 -31.28 -17.75 -7.85
C TYR A 164 -31.29 -18.11 -6.36
N VAL A 165 -31.00 -17.15 -5.47
CA VAL A 165 -31.05 -17.36 -4.01
C VAL A 165 -32.47 -17.72 -3.57
N SER A 166 -33.48 -17.06 -4.14
CA SER A 166 -34.89 -17.35 -3.84
C SER A 166 -35.30 -18.76 -4.28
N SER A 167 -34.89 -19.21 -5.47
CA SER A 167 -35.20 -20.57 -5.94
C SER A 167 -34.49 -21.63 -5.08
N ARG A 168 -33.23 -21.39 -4.71
CA ARG A 168 -32.42 -22.24 -3.84
C ARG A 168 -33.06 -22.42 -2.47
N ALA A 169 -33.58 -21.34 -1.88
CA ALA A 169 -34.30 -21.40 -0.61
C ALA A 169 -35.59 -22.24 -0.70
N ARG A 170 -36.33 -22.15 -1.81
CA ARG A 170 -37.56 -22.94 -2.02
C ARG A 170 -37.31 -24.44 -2.06
N VAL A 171 -36.15 -24.87 -2.54
CA VAL A 171 -35.77 -26.29 -2.61
C VAL A 171 -34.98 -26.77 -1.38
N GLY A 172 -34.87 -25.94 -0.33
CA GLY A 172 -34.25 -26.33 0.94
C GLY A 172 -32.71 -26.43 0.91
N LEU A 173 -32.06 -25.82 -0.08
CA LEU A 173 -30.59 -25.81 -0.17
C LEU A 173 -29.97 -24.78 0.80
N PRO A 174 -28.73 -24.98 1.26
CA PRO A 174 -28.06 -24.07 2.19
C PRO A 174 -28.04 -22.62 1.68
N PRO A 175 -28.26 -21.62 2.56
CA PRO A 175 -28.29 -20.22 2.15
C PRO A 175 -26.94 -19.76 1.62
N VAL A 176 -26.96 -18.89 0.61
CA VAL A 176 -25.77 -18.25 0.03
C VAL A 176 -26.04 -16.76 -0.14
N SER A 177 -25.00 -15.94 -0.06
CA SER A 177 -25.12 -14.48 -0.23
C SER A 177 -25.44 -14.14 -1.69
N VAL A 178 -26.40 -13.22 -1.89
CA VAL A 178 -26.67 -12.63 -3.22
C VAL A 178 -25.40 -12.02 -3.80
N GLU A 179 -24.60 -11.35 -2.97
CA GLU A 179 -23.35 -10.72 -3.42
C GLU A 179 -22.35 -11.76 -3.92
N ASP A 180 -22.19 -12.88 -3.22
CA ASP A 180 -21.25 -13.93 -3.63
C ASP A 180 -21.69 -14.59 -4.94
N VAL A 181 -23.00 -14.80 -5.12
CA VAL A 181 -23.57 -15.30 -6.39
C VAL A 181 -23.32 -14.32 -7.54
N VAL A 182 -23.52 -13.00 -7.32
CA VAL A 182 -23.23 -11.97 -8.33
C VAL A 182 -21.78 -12.03 -8.80
N TYR A 183 -20.83 -12.05 -7.86
CA TYR A 183 -19.42 -12.00 -8.22
C TYR A 183 -18.92 -13.34 -8.77
N ALA A 184 -19.39 -14.47 -8.24
CA ALA A 184 -19.09 -15.79 -8.81
C ALA A 184 -19.57 -15.87 -10.27
N ARG A 185 -20.83 -15.48 -10.54
CA ARG A 185 -21.38 -15.50 -11.89
C ARG A 185 -20.65 -14.56 -12.85
N THR A 186 -20.27 -13.38 -12.38
CA THR A 186 -19.52 -12.44 -13.21
C THR A 186 -18.12 -12.95 -13.53
N VAL A 187 -17.44 -13.57 -12.55
CA VAL A 187 -16.15 -14.22 -12.76
C VAL A 187 -16.25 -15.30 -13.83
N GLU A 188 -17.28 -16.16 -13.78
CA GLU A 188 -17.54 -17.17 -14.82
C GLU A 188 -17.66 -16.53 -16.21
N ILE A 189 -18.53 -15.52 -16.35
CA ILE A 189 -18.78 -14.85 -17.63
C ILE A 189 -17.51 -14.21 -18.20
N VAL A 190 -16.70 -13.57 -17.35
CA VAL A 190 -15.46 -12.90 -17.77
C VAL A 190 -14.38 -13.93 -18.10
N ALA A 191 -14.23 -14.97 -17.29
CA ALA A 191 -13.28 -16.04 -17.52
C ALA A 191 -13.57 -16.79 -18.84
N GLU A 192 -14.84 -17.09 -19.15
CA GLU A 192 -15.25 -17.72 -20.41
C GLU A 192 -14.93 -16.86 -21.64
N ARG A 193 -15.04 -15.53 -21.52
CA ARG A 193 -14.72 -14.59 -22.60
C ARG A 193 -13.22 -14.45 -22.83
N MET A 194 -12.42 -14.63 -21.78
CA MET A 194 -10.99 -14.55 -21.86
C MET A 194 -10.41 -15.88 -22.34
N ARG A 195 -9.92 -15.93 -23.58
CA ARG A 195 -9.35 -17.15 -24.17
C ARG A 195 -8.07 -17.68 -23.49
N ARG A 196 -7.47 -16.95 -22.54
CA ARG A 196 -6.22 -17.31 -21.83
C ARG A 196 -6.20 -16.72 -20.43
N VAL A 197 -6.59 -17.53 -19.44
CA VAL A 197 -6.55 -17.16 -18.00
C VAL A 197 -5.59 -18.09 -17.24
N ASP A 198 -4.76 -18.83 -17.98
CA ASP A 198 -4.02 -20.00 -17.49
C ASP A 198 -2.93 -19.65 -16.47
N LEU A 199 -2.52 -18.38 -16.41
CA LEU A 199 -1.54 -17.91 -15.42
C LEU A 199 -2.20 -17.41 -14.14
N LEU A 200 -3.52 -17.16 -14.11
CA LEU A 200 -4.18 -16.62 -12.93
C LEU A 200 -4.46 -17.70 -11.90
N THR A 201 -4.14 -17.40 -10.65
CA THR A 201 -4.47 -18.24 -9.51
C THR A 201 -5.82 -17.81 -8.90
N GLY A 202 -6.41 -18.67 -8.06
CA GLY A 202 -7.59 -18.29 -7.29
C GLY A 202 -7.35 -17.07 -6.38
N ARG A 203 -6.11 -16.83 -5.96
CA ARG A 203 -5.71 -15.63 -5.20
C ARG A 203 -5.82 -14.37 -6.05
N ASP A 204 -5.40 -14.45 -7.31
CA ASP A 204 -5.47 -13.35 -8.27
C ASP A 204 -6.93 -13.01 -8.57
N VAL A 205 -7.76 -14.03 -8.85
CA VAL A 205 -9.20 -13.84 -9.06
C VAL A 205 -9.86 -13.19 -7.84
N ALA A 206 -9.55 -13.67 -6.63
CA ALA A 206 -10.07 -13.08 -5.40
C ALA A 206 -9.60 -11.62 -5.20
N ALA A 207 -8.36 -11.29 -5.60
CA ALA A 207 -7.85 -9.92 -5.56
C ALA A 207 -8.57 -9.01 -6.56
N ALA A 208 -8.79 -9.48 -7.78
CA ALA A 208 -9.57 -8.77 -8.79
C ALA A 208 -11.00 -8.50 -8.31
N VAL A 209 -11.69 -9.51 -7.74
CA VAL A 209 -13.03 -9.35 -7.16
C VAL A 209 -13.04 -8.29 -6.04
N ARG A 210 -12.07 -8.30 -5.13
CA ARG A 210 -11.97 -7.27 -4.07
C ARG A 210 -11.77 -5.87 -4.65
N SER A 211 -10.90 -5.73 -5.66
CA SER A 211 -10.67 -4.46 -6.35
C SER A 211 -11.94 -3.97 -7.05
N THR A 212 -12.63 -4.84 -7.80
CA THR A 212 -13.90 -4.51 -8.45
C THR A 212 -14.98 -4.11 -7.45
N LYS A 213 -15.12 -4.81 -6.31
CA LYS A 213 -16.06 -4.43 -5.24
C LYS A 213 -15.81 -3.00 -4.76
N ALA A 214 -14.55 -2.65 -4.51
CA ALA A 214 -14.17 -1.31 -4.09
C ALA A 214 -14.52 -0.27 -5.17
N GLU A 215 -14.22 -0.55 -6.44
CA GLU A 215 -14.47 0.40 -7.52
C GLU A 215 -15.96 0.58 -7.83
N VAL A 216 -16.73 -0.50 -7.88
CA VAL A 216 -18.20 -0.44 -8.05
C VAL A 216 -18.84 0.37 -6.93
N ARG A 217 -18.36 0.20 -5.69
CA ARG A 217 -18.84 1.00 -4.55
C ARG A 217 -18.45 2.47 -4.68
N ARG A 218 -17.21 2.76 -5.11
CA ARG A 218 -16.73 4.13 -5.34
C ARG A 218 -17.56 4.84 -6.40
N VAL A 219 -17.73 4.22 -7.57
CA VAL A 219 -18.53 4.77 -8.69
C VAL A 219 -20.00 4.90 -8.28
N GLY A 220 -20.55 3.90 -7.59
CA GLY A 220 -21.93 3.93 -7.07
C GLY A 220 -22.16 5.09 -6.11
N ARG A 221 -21.24 5.31 -5.15
CA ARG A 221 -21.29 6.44 -4.22
C ARG A 221 -21.19 7.77 -4.97
N GLN A 222 -20.26 7.89 -5.92
CA GLN A 222 -20.11 9.12 -6.73
C GLN A 222 -21.39 9.45 -7.50
N ARG A 223 -22.03 8.45 -8.09
CA ARG A 223 -23.30 8.61 -8.80
C ARG A 223 -24.44 9.03 -7.87
N GLN A 224 -24.57 8.38 -6.70
CA GLN A 224 -25.58 8.78 -5.70
C GLN A 224 -25.34 10.21 -5.20
N PHE A 225 -24.09 10.59 -4.96
CA PHE A 225 -23.73 11.93 -4.53
C PHE A 225 -24.08 12.98 -5.58
N GLY A 226 -23.68 12.76 -6.84
CA GLY A 226 -24.02 13.66 -7.95
C GLY A 226 -25.54 13.79 -8.13
N ASN A 227 -26.28 12.67 -8.07
CA ASN A 227 -27.74 12.68 -8.16
C ASN A 227 -28.38 13.44 -6.99
N LEU A 228 -27.84 13.31 -5.77
CA LEU A 228 -28.29 14.06 -4.61
C LEU A 228 -28.13 15.57 -4.85
N VAL A 229 -26.93 16.03 -5.26
CA VAL A 229 -26.67 17.45 -5.56
C VAL A 229 -27.63 17.98 -6.62
N LYS A 230 -27.75 17.28 -7.77
CA LYS A 230 -28.67 17.65 -8.86
C LYS A 230 -30.12 17.77 -8.36
N THR A 231 -30.55 16.83 -7.52
CA THR A 231 -31.93 16.81 -7.00
C THR A 231 -32.19 17.92 -5.99
N VAL A 232 -31.23 18.22 -5.11
CA VAL A 232 -31.31 19.32 -4.14
C VAL A 232 -31.40 20.67 -4.86
N VAL A 233 -30.52 20.93 -5.83
CA VAL A 233 -30.53 22.17 -6.62
C VAL A 233 -31.88 22.33 -7.34
N ARG A 234 -32.35 21.28 -8.01
CA ARG A 234 -33.65 21.29 -8.70
C ARG A 234 -34.82 21.55 -7.73
N ASN A 235 -34.80 20.94 -6.54
CA ASN A 235 -35.85 21.13 -5.53
C ASN A 235 -35.83 22.56 -4.96
N ALA A 236 -34.64 23.09 -4.65
CA ALA A 236 -34.45 24.46 -4.18
C ALA A 236 -34.96 25.48 -5.21
N ASN A 237 -34.65 25.29 -6.50
CA ASN A 237 -35.12 26.16 -7.57
C ASN A 237 -36.65 26.07 -7.76
N ARG A 238 -37.22 24.86 -7.73
CA ARG A 238 -38.67 24.64 -7.90
C ARG A 238 -39.49 25.27 -6.77
N ASN A 239 -38.97 25.26 -5.54
CA ASN A 239 -39.67 25.76 -4.35
C ASN A 239 -39.10 27.09 -3.84
N ARG A 240 -38.43 27.86 -4.71
CA ARG A 240 -37.63 29.05 -4.34
C ARG A 240 -38.40 30.07 -3.51
N GLU A 241 -39.61 30.42 -3.94
CA GLU A 241 -40.43 31.43 -3.26
C GLU A 241 -40.87 30.97 -1.87
N ARG A 242 -41.37 29.73 -1.79
CA ARG A 242 -41.77 29.11 -0.53
C ARG A 242 -40.60 29.06 0.46
N TYR A 243 -39.46 28.50 0.04
CA TYR A 243 -38.28 28.39 0.90
C TYR A 243 -37.68 29.75 1.26
N SER A 244 -37.80 30.77 0.40
CA SER A 244 -37.39 32.14 0.73
C SER A 244 -38.24 32.73 1.86
N SER A 245 -39.56 32.54 1.80
CA SER A 245 -40.47 32.94 2.89
C SER A 245 -40.15 32.20 4.19
N ASP A 246 -40.01 30.88 4.12
CA ASP A 246 -39.71 30.03 5.28
C ASP A 246 -38.36 30.43 5.92
N SER A 247 -37.35 30.74 5.08
CA SER A 247 -36.01 31.17 5.55
C SER A 247 -36.03 32.53 6.25
N LYS A 248 -36.84 33.48 5.76
CA LYS A 248 -37.03 34.78 6.43
C LYS A 248 -37.71 34.61 7.78
N PHE A 249 -38.71 33.72 7.86
CA PHE A 249 -39.38 33.40 9.12
C PHE A 249 -38.42 32.74 10.12
N GLU A 250 -37.62 31.77 9.68
CA GLU A 250 -36.62 31.11 10.52
C GLU A 250 -35.59 32.11 11.04
N ASN A 251 -35.06 33.01 10.19
CA ASN A 251 -34.12 34.04 10.64
C ASN A 251 -34.72 35.00 11.68
N ARG A 252 -36.01 35.38 11.54
CA ARG A 252 -36.69 36.18 12.58
C ARG A 252 -36.78 35.41 13.90
N ALA A 253 -37.13 34.12 13.85
CA ALA A 253 -37.17 33.28 15.03
C ALA A 253 -35.78 33.13 15.69
N ARG A 254 -34.71 33.03 14.91
CA ARG A 254 -33.31 33.01 15.40
C ARG A 254 -32.94 34.29 16.14
N VAL A 255 -33.25 35.45 15.55
CA VAL A 255 -32.98 36.76 16.17
C VAL A 255 -33.75 36.90 17.50
N ASN A 256 -35.01 36.48 17.55
CA ASN A 256 -35.80 36.48 18.78
C ASN A 256 -35.22 35.56 19.87
N ARG A 257 -34.46 34.53 19.49
CA ARG A 257 -33.72 33.65 20.41
C ARG A 257 -32.31 34.16 20.74
N GLY A 258 -31.93 35.35 20.27
CA GLY A 258 -30.58 35.93 20.46
C GLY A 258 -29.50 35.29 19.57
N MET A 259 -29.88 34.55 18.53
CA MET A 259 -28.94 33.94 17.59
C MET A 259 -28.72 34.82 16.36
N ALA A 260 -27.53 34.75 15.77
CA ALA A 260 -27.23 35.43 14.51
C ALA A 260 -28.08 34.86 13.33
N PRO A 261 -28.55 35.73 12.43
CA PRO A 261 -29.20 35.29 11.20
C PRO A 261 -28.21 34.56 10.28
N VAL A 262 -28.72 33.61 9.50
CA VAL A 262 -27.96 32.83 8.52
C VAL A 262 -28.30 33.33 7.12
N ALA A 263 -27.35 33.24 6.18
CA ALA A 263 -27.61 33.58 4.77
C ALA A 263 -28.79 32.78 4.20
N LEU A 264 -29.73 33.47 3.54
CA LEU A 264 -30.99 32.91 3.06
C LEU A 264 -30.77 31.70 2.14
N GLU A 265 -29.76 31.75 1.29
CA GLU A 265 -29.39 30.67 0.36
C GLU A 265 -29.02 29.38 1.12
N SER A 266 -28.43 29.51 2.31
CA SER A 266 -28.07 28.35 3.13
C SER A 266 -29.32 27.68 3.69
N LEU A 267 -30.29 28.46 4.16
CA LEU A 267 -31.56 27.95 4.70
C LEU A 267 -32.44 27.35 3.59
N ILE A 268 -32.49 27.96 2.40
CA ILE A 268 -33.20 27.42 1.24
C ILE A 268 -32.64 26.04 0.85
N VAL A 269 -31.31 25.92 0.77
CA VAL A 269 -30.66 24.64 0.45
C VAL A 269 -30.85 23.62 1.56
N GLU A 270 -30.85 24.04 2.82
CA GLU A 270 -31.14 23.16 3.95
C GLU A 270 -32.56 22.59 3.89
N PHE A 271 -33.58 23.42 3.65
CA PHE A 271 -34.96 22.95 3.47
C PHE A 271 -35.11 22.02 2.26
N ALA A 272 -34.44 22.35 1.14
CA ALA A 272 -34.43 21.49 -0.04
C ALA A 272 -33.76 20.14 0.25
N LEU A 273 -32.64 20.13 0.98
CA LEU A 273 -31.94 18.90 1.37
C LEU A 273 -32.81 18.01 2.27
N GLN A 274 -33.45 18.60 3.28
CA GLN A 274 -34.37 17.88 4.18
C GLN A 274 -35.52 17.23 3.40
N ASN A 275 -36.09 17.94 2.42
CA ASN A 275 -37.15 17.41 1.57
C ASN A 275 -36.65 16.25 0.68
N VAL A 276 -35.49 16.43 0.04
CA VAL A 276 -34.90 15.43 -0.87
C VAL A 276 -34.46 14.16 -0.14
N PHE A 277 -34.03 14.26 1.12
CA PHE A 277 -33.61 13.11 1.92
C PHE A 277 -34.69 12.08 2.18
N GLN A 278 -35.96 12.44 2.02
CA GLN A 278 -37.08 11.52 2.13
C GLN A 278 -37.29 10.67 0.86
N SER A 279 -36.75 11.09 -0.29
CA SER A 279 -37.08 10.50 -1.60
C SER A 279 -35.88 9.89 -2.35
N VAL A 280 -34.64 10.21 -1.98
CA VAL A 280 -33.44 9.74 -2.69
C VAL A 280 -32.77 8.59 -1.92
N PRO A 281 -32.33 7.51 -2.60
CA PRO A 281 -31.51 6.46 -2.00
C PRO A 281 -30.19 7.02 -1.44
N ARG A 282 -29.87 6.68 -0.19
CA ARG A 282 -28.68 7.15 0.55
C ARG A 282 -27.82 6.03 1.12
N ASN A 283 -28.05 4.79 0.70
CA ASN A 283 -27.38 3.62 1.25
C ASN A 283 -25.86 3.60 1.05
N MET A 284 -25.30 4.46 0.18
CA MET A 284 -23.86 4.60 -0.02
C MET A 284 -23.29 5.96 0.42
N LEU A 285 -24.10 6.84 1.00
CA LEU A 285 -23.71 8.21 1.38
C LEU A 285 -23.51 8.35 2.88
N THR A 286 -22.53 9.17 3.28
CA THR A 286 -22.26 9.51 4.68
C THR A 286 -22.89 10.85 5.08
N ALA A 287 -22.84 11.18 6.37
CA ALA A 287 -23.20 12.52 6.85
C ALA A 287 -22.26 13.63 6.30
N ASP A 288 -21.02 13.29 5.95
CA ASP A 288 -20.10 14.22 5.31
C ASP A 288 -20.50 14.49 3.87
N ASP A 289 -21.00 13.46 3.17
CA ASP A 289 -21.55 13.60 1.81
C ASP A 289 -22.77 14.53 1.82
N ALA A 290 -23.64 14.43 2.82
CA ALA A 290 -24.75 15.36 3.00
C ALA A 290 -24.29 16.82 3.12
N ARG A 291 -23.28 17.06 3.98
CA ARG A 291 -22.73 18.40 4.22
C ARG A 291 -22.04 18.96 2.98
N ASN A 292 -21.27 18.12 2.28
CA ASN A 292 -20.61 18.49 1.03
C ASN A 292 -21.62 18.78 -0.07
N ALA A 293 -22.68 17.98 -0.19
CA ALA A 293 -23.76 18.21 -1.16
C ALA A 293 -24.47 19.54 -0.90
N ALA A 294 -24.76 19.88 0.36
CA ALA A 294 -25.35 21.16 0.74
C ALA A 294 -24.43 22.34 0.37
N ARG A 295 -23.13 22.22 0.65
CA ARG A 295 -22.13 23.25 0.31
C ARG A 295 -22.07 23.49 -1.20
N ILE A 296 -22.00 22.42 -1.99
CA ILE A 296 -21.95 22.49 -3.46
C ILE A 296 -23.27 23.05 -4.00
N ALA A 297 -24.42 22.55 -3.53
CA ALA A 297 -25.73 23.04 -3.96
C ALA A 297 -25.94 24.54 -3.65
N LYS A 298 -25.43 25.02 -2.50
CA LYS A 298 -25.41 26.45 -2.17
C LYS A 298 -24.62 27.28 -3.18
N GLN A 299 -23.46 26.80 -3.62
CA GLN A 299 -22.66 27.48 -4.64
C GLN A 299 -23.43 27.57 -5.96
N TYR A 300 -24.05 26.49 -6.41
CA TYR A 300 -24.90 26.49 -7.62
C TYR A 300 -26.10 27.43 -7.49
N PHE A 301 -26.79 27.40 -6.34
CA PHE A 301 -27.95 28.22 -6.10
C PHE A 301 -27.59 29.71 -6.03
N ALA A 302 -26.46 30.06 -5.41
CA ALA A 302 -25.95 31.43 -5.36
C ALA A 302 -25.52 31.93 -6.75
N GLY A 303 -24.83 31.12 -7.56
CA GLY A 303 -24.46 31.48 -8.94
C GLY A 303 -25.66 31.69 -9.87
N SER A 304 -26.79 31.04 -9.57
CA SER A 304 -28.07 31.21 -10.29
C SER A 304 -28.70 32.61 -10.08
N PHE A 305 -28.15 33.45 -9.19
CA PHE A 305 -28.53 34.86 -9.06
C PHE A 305 -27.76 35.78 -10.02
N GLU A 306 -26.67 35.32 -10.64
CA GLU A 306 -25.77 36.18 -11.44
C GLU A 306 -25.99 36.06 -12.96
N THR A 307 -26.51 34.94 -13.51
CA THR A 307 -26.84 34.82 -14.94
C THR A 307 -27.97 33.81 -15.21
N PRO A 308 -29.08 34.19 -15.89
CA PRO A 308 -30.19 33.28 -16.18
C PRO A 308 -29.95 32.26 -17.32
N ASP A 309 -28.84 32.30 -18.05
CA ASP A 309 -28.80 31.78 -19.44
C ASP A 309 -27.64 30.81 -19.77
N ALA A 310 -27.22 29.98 -18.82
CA ALA A 310 -26.20 28.95 -19.07
C ALA A 310 -26.70 27.54 -18.70
N LEU A 311 -27.77 27.07 -19.36
CA LEU A 311 -28.23 25.67 -19.30
C LEU A 311 -27.72 24.82 -20.48
N GLY A 312 -26.59 25.20 -21.09
CA GLY A 312 -26.00 24.53 -22.26
C GLY A 312 -24.86 23.55 -21.98
N ASP A 313 -24.15 23.68 -20.85
CA ASP A 313 -23.04 22.79 -20.48
C ASP A 313 -23.03 22.61 -18.96
N ASP A 314 -23.33 21.40 -18.49
CA ASP A 314 -23.60 21.07 -17.08
C ASP A 314 -22.32 21.31 -16.22
N PRO A 315 -22.21 22.41 -15.44
CA PRO A 315 -21.00 22.71 -14.68
C PRO A 315 -20.81 21.73 -13.51
N ILE A 316 -21.81 20.88 -13.25
CA ILE A 316 -21.82 19.82 -12.23
C ILE A 316 -20.76 18.76 -12.51
N ASP A 317 -20.46 18.48 -13.77
CA ASP A 317 -19.47 17.44 -14.11
C ASP A 317 -18.02 17.90 -13.89
N ARG A 318 -17.74 19.22 -13.93
CA ARG A 318 -16.38 19.77 -13.69
C ARG A 318 -15.97 19.80 -12.22
N GLN A 319 -16.91 20.01 -11.30
CA GLN A 319 -16.62 20.05 -9.85
C GLN A 319 -16.70 18.68 -9.17
N LEU A 320 -17.33 17.68 -9.80
CA LEU A 320 -17.40 16.32 -9.27
C LEU A 320 -16.14 15.47 -9.56
N LEU A 321 -15.18 16.00 -10.32
CA LEU A 321 -13.93 15.33 -10.68
C LEU A 321 -12.69 15.86 -9.93
N GLY A 322 -12.88 16.81 -9.00
CA GLY A 322 -11.81 17.44 -8.20
C GLY A 322 -11.59 16.81 -6.84
#